data_AF-A0A3D1R631-F1
#
_entry.id   AF-A0A3D1R631-F1
#
_cell.length_a   1.000
_cell.length_b   1.000
_cell.length_c   1.000
_cell.angle_alpha   90.00
_cell.angle_beta   90.00
_cell.angle_gamma   90.00
#
_symmetry.space_group_name_H-M   'P 1'
#
loop_
_entity.id
_entity.type
_entity.pdbx_description
1 polymer ?
#
loop_
_entity_poly.entity_id
_entity_poly.type
_entity_poly.pdbx_seq_one_letter_code
_entity_poly.pdbx_strand_id
1 'polypeptide(L)'
;PAQAPAAAPGIGLTDRFAIVVASGLGSGYSPFASGTAGTLVAVPFFFALSHLEPWLQVLSTLAFIAIAVFAATRAALYWGASDDGRIVSDEIAGYLVTMALVPAEPKFLVAG
;
A
#
# COMPACT_ATOMS: atom_id res chain seq x y z
N PRO A 1 32.64 11.70 6.33
CA PRO A 1 31.64 12.30 5.43
C PRO A 1 30.82 11.20 4.73
N ALA A 2 29.51 11.17 4.98
CA ALA A 2 28.61 10.29 4.24
C ALA A 2 28.73 10.62 2.74
N GLN A 3 29.06 9.62 1.94
CA GLN A 3 29.21 9.78 0.49
C GLN A 3 27.88 10.33 -0.06
N ALA A 4 27.95 11.40 -0.85
CA ALA A 4 26.79 11.86 -1.60
C ALA A 4 26.27 10.68 -2.44
N PRO A 5 24.96 10.39 -2.42
CA PRO A 5 24.43 9.26 -3.18
C PRO A 5 24.83 9.41 -4.65
N ALA A 6 25.36 8.33 -5.23
CA ALA A 6 25.64 8.25 -6.65
C ALA A 6 24.38 8.69 -7.42
N ALA A 7 24.56 9.50 -8.48
CA ALA A 7 23.45 10.01 -9.30
C ALA A 7 22.43 8.89 -9.55
N ALA A 8 21.20 9.10 -9.05
CA ALA A 8 20.18 8.07 -9.05
C ALA A 8 20.03 7.50 -10.47
N PRO A 9 20.17 6.17 -10.67
CA PRO A 9 19.94 5.58 -11.98
C PRO A 9 18.54 5.99 -12.44
N GLY A 10 18.38 6.29 -13.73
CA GLY A 10 17.09 6.71 -14.30
C GLY A 10 15.97 5.75 -13.87
N ILE A 11 14.81 6.30 -13.51
CA ILE A 11 13.71 5.56 -12.88
C ILE A 11 13.24 4.43 -13.83
N GLY A 12 13.52 3.19 -13.46
CA GLY A 12 13.10 2.00 -14.21
C GLY A 12 11.60 1.72 -14.07
N LEU A 13 11.05 0.88 -14.94
CA LEU A 13 9.62 0.49 -14.88
C LEU A 13 9.25 -0.14 -13.52
N THR A 14 10.14 -0.97 -12.98
CA THR A 14 9.98 -1.60 -11.66
C THR A 14 9.89 -0.56 -10.54
N ASP A 15 10.68 0.51 -10.61
CA ASP A 15 10.66 1.58 -9.62
C ASP A 15 9.37 2.39 -9.72
N ARG A 16 8.90 2.68 -10.94
CA ARG A 16 7.60 3.34 -11.15
C ARG A 16 6.46 2.51 -10.59
N PHE A 17 6.45 1.20 -10.88
CA PHE A 17 5.46 0.29 -10.33
C PHE A 17 5.49 0.29 -8.80
N ALA A 18 6.69 0.14 -8.21
CA ALA A 18 6.86 0.17 -6.77
C ALA A 18 6.40 1.49 -6.15
N ILE A 19 6.72 2.63 -6.75
CA ILE A 19 6.28 3.95 -6.27
C ILE A 19 4.75 4.06 -6.29
N VAL A 20 4.10 3.61 -7.38
CA VAL A 20 2.64 3.65 -7.51
C VAL A 20 1.97 2.77 -6.45
N VAL A 21 2.51 1.57 -6.21
CA VAL A 21 1.98 0.66 -5.17
C VAL A 21 2.24 1.20 -3.77
N ALA A 22 3.49 1.59 -3.47
CA ALA A 22 3.91 2.08 -2.16
C ALA A 22 3.12 3.34 -1.76
N SER A 23 2.88 4.23 -2.73
CA SER A 23 2.07 5.44 -2.51
C SER A 23 0.56 5.22 -2.53
N GLY A 24 0.08 3.98 -2.68
CA GLY A 24 -1.35 3.69 -2.76
C GLY A 24 -2.02 4.47 -3.88
N LEU A 25 -1.52 4.33 -5.12
CA LEU A 25 -1.99 5.07 -6.30
C LEU A 25 -1.87 6.60 -6.16
N GLY A 26 -0.89 7.07 -5.38
CA GLY A 26 -0.62 8.48 -5.13
C GLY A 26 -1.37 9.08 -3.94
N SER A 27 -2.16 8.30 -3.20
CA SER A 27 -2.81 8.74 -1.96
C SER A 27 -1.82 9.15 -0.87
N GLY A 28 -0.64 8.53 -0.83
CA GLY A 28 0.46 8.87 0.09
C GLY A 28 1.00 10.30 -0.09
N TYR A 29 0.71 10.98 -1.19
CA TYR A 29 1.06 12.40 -1.38
C TYR A 29 0.02 13.37 -0.78
N SER A 30 -1.03 12.87 -0.14
CA SER A 30 -2.06 13.69 0.50
C SER A 30 -1.46 14.59 1.61
N PRO A 31 -1.69 15.91 1.58
CA PRO A 31 -1.11 16.85 2.55
C PRO A 31 -1.84 16.89 3.91
N PHE A 32 -3.02 16.27 4.02
CA PHE A 32 -3.86 16.35 5.22
C PHE A 32 -3.71 15.14 6.15
N ALA A 33 -3.69 13.94 5.56
CA ALA A 33 -3.41 12.67 6.23
C ALA A 33 -3.18 11.62 5.14
N SER A 34 -1.92 11.21 4.94
CA SER A 34 -1.57 10.16 3.98
C SER A 34 -2.28 8.85 4.33
N GLY A 35 -2.39 8.52 5.62
CA GLY A 35 -3.08 7.31 6.08
C GLY A 35 -4.57 7.25 5.81
N THR A 36 -5.30 8.34 6.04
CA THR A 36 -6.74 8.38 5.70
C THR A 36 -6.96 8.26 4.20
N ALA A 37 -6.08 8.88 3.39
CA ALA A 37 -6.14 8.75 1.94
C ALA A 37 -5.80 7.32 1.49
N GLY A 38 -4.87 6.65 2.17
CA GLY A 38 -4.56 5.22 1.99
C GLY A 38 -5.78 4.34 2.25
N THR A 39 -6.51 4.56 3.35
CA THR A 39 -7.75 3.83 3.64
C THR A 39 -8.82 4.01 2.56
N LEU A 40 -8.97 5.22 2.00
CA LEU A 40 -9.89 5.45 0.88
C LEU A 40 -9.55 4.62 -0.35
N VAL A 41 -8.27 4.32 -0.57
CA VAL A 41 -7.81 3.40 -1.62
C VAL A 41 -8.06 1.95 -1.21
N ALA A 42 -7.87 1.61 0.07
CA ALA A 42 -8.10 0.26 0.58
C ALA A 42 -9.56 -0.20 0.47
N VAL A 43 -10.53 0.71 0.63
CA VAL A 43 -11.97 0.39 0.59
C VAL A 43 -12.41 -0.27 -0.73
N PRO A 44 -12.13 0.29 -1.93
CA PRO A 44 -12.38 -0.39 -3.20
C PRO A 44 -11.71 -1.76 -3.32
N PHE A 45 -10.47 -1.91 -2.83
CA PHE A 45 -9.79 -3.21 -2.83
C PHE A 45 -10.52 -4.22 -1.94
N PHE A 46 -10.94 -3.81 -0.74
CA PHE A 46 -11.74 -4.66 0.15
C PHE A 46 -13.04 -5.11 -0.52
N PHE A 47 -13.81 -4.18 -1.12
CA PHE A 47 -15.05 -4.54 -1.83
C PHE A 47 -14.78 -5.54 -2.96
N ALA A 48 -13.74 -5.33 -3.75
CA ALA A 48 -13.37 -6.26 -4.82
C ALA A 48 -13.03 -7.66 -4.28
N LEU A 49 -12.29 -7.74 -3.17
CA LEU A 49 -11.94 -9.01 -2.53
C LEU A 49 -13.15 -9.67 -1.86
N SER A 50 -14.09 -8.91 -1.32
CA SER A 50 -15.26 -9.43 -0.59
C SER A 50 -16.18 -10.32 -1.44
N HIS A 51 -16.12 -10.20 -2.77
CA HIS A 51 -16.86 -11.05 -3.71
C HIS A 51 -16.18 -12.40 -3.98
N LEU A 52 -14.97 -12.61 -3.47
CA LEU A 52 -14.23 -13.85 -3.62
C LEU A 52 -14.59 -14.84 -2.50
N GLU A 53 -14.36 -16.12 -2.76
CA GLU A 53 -14.39 -17.15 -1.73
C GLU A 53 -13.42 -16.83 -0.57
N PRO A 54 -13.72 -17.21 0.68
CA PRO A 54 -12.90 -16.87 1.85
C PRO A 54 -11.41 -17.19 1.69
N TRP A 55 -11.07 -18.33 1.10
CA TRP A 55 -9.68 -18.73 0.88
C TRP A 55 -8.98 -17.86 -0.18
N LEU A 56 -9.70 -17.37 -1.18
CA LEU A 56 -9.19 -16.43 -2.17
C LEU A 56 -8.98 -15.05 -1.56
N GLN A 57 -9.85 -14.60 -0.65
CA GLN A 57 -9.64 -13.35 0.09
C GLN A 57 -8.32 -13.36 0.86
N VAL A 58 -8.07 -14.45 1.60
CA VAL A 58 -6.82 -14.63 2.35
C VAL A 58 -5.63 -14.68 1.41
N LEU A 59 -5.70 -15.47 0.33
CA LEU A 59 -4.62 -15.59 -0.64
C LEU A 59 -4.29 -14.25 -1.32
N SER A 60 -5.31 -13.50 -1.75
CA SER A 60 -5.16 -12.18 -2.35
C SER A 60 -4.59 -11.16 -1.37
N THR A 61 -5.00 -11.20 -0.09
CA THR A 61 -4.45 -10.33 0.96
C THR A 61 -2.97 -10.62 1.20
N LEU A 62 -2.59 -11.90 1.30
CA LEU A 62 -1.19 -12.32 1.42
C LEU A 62 -0.35 -11.90 0.21
N ALA A 63 -0.90 -12.04 -1.00
CA ALA A 63 -0.26 -11.58 -2.23
C ALA A 63 -0.06 -10.06 -2.21
N PHE A 64 -1.07 -9.31 -1.76
CA PHE A 64 -0.98 -7.86 -1.62
C PHE A 64 0.10 -7.45 -0.61
N ILE A 65 0.18 -8.11 0.56
CA ILE A 65 1.23 -7.86 1.55
C ILE A 65 2.62 -8.06 0.94
N ALA A 66 2.85 -9.15 0.22
CA ALA A 66 4.13 -9.42 -0.42
C ALA A 66 4.51 -8.31 -1.43
N ILE A 67 3.53 -7.86 -2.23
CA ILE A 67 3.69 -6.76 -3.19
C ILE A 67 3.96 -5.44 -2.45
N ALA A 68 3.26 -5.15 -1.36
CA ALA A 68 3.42 -3.96 -0.54
C ALA A 68 4.82 -3.89 0.09
N VAL A 69 5.31 -4.99 0.67
CA VAL A 69 6.67 -5.06 1.26
C VAL A 69 7.74 -4.83 0.19
N PHE A 70 7.59 -5.46 -0.97
CA PHE A 70 8.50 -5.24 -2.11
C PHE A 70 8.49 -3.76 -2.56
N ALA A 71 7.30 -3.19 -2.73
CA ALA A 71 7.10 -1.82 -3.17
C ALA A 71 7.66 -0.81 -2.17
N ALA A 72 7.37 -0.96 -0.89
CA ALA A 72 7.88 -0.13 0.20
C ALA A 72 9.41 -0.15 0.25
N THR A 73 10.03 -1.33 0.12
CA THR A 73 11.51 -1.44 0.09
C THR A 73 12.12 -0.66 -1.06
N ARG A 74 11.54 -0.74 -2.27
CA ARG A 74 12.03 0.00 -3.44
C ARG A 74 11.77 1.50 -3.32
N ALA A 75 10.58 1.87 -2.85
CA ALA A 75 10.20 3.26 -2.65
C ALA A 75 11.06 3.95 -1.58
N ALA A 76 11.39 3.25 -0.50
CA ALA A 76 12.33 3.72 0.52
C ALA A 76 13.72 4.03 -0.04
N LEU A 77 14.23 3.16 -0.92
CA LEU A 77 15.50 3.40 -1.61
C LEU A 77 15.40 4.62 -2.56
N TYR A 78 14.26 4.79 -3.23
CA TYR A 78 14.04 5.89 -4.17
C TYR A 78 13.90 7.25 -3.45
N TRP A 79 13.14 7.30 -2.36
CA TRP A 79 12.95 8.51 -1.57
C TRP A 79 14.08 8.78 -0.58
N GLY A 80 14.98 7.82 -0.38
CA GLY A 80 16.11 7.94 0.55
C GLY A 80 15.70 7.92 2.03
N ALA A 81 14.48 7.46 2.33
CA ALA A 81 13.92 7.38 3.68
C ALA A 81 13.11 6.09 3.82
N SER A 82 13.46 5.28 4.83
CA SER A 82 12.78 4.00 5.11
C SER A 82 11.39 4.16 5.74
N ASP A 83 11.12 5.31 6.34
CA ASP A 83 9.88 5.68 7.01
C ASP A 83 9.39 7.00 6.42
N ASP A 84 8.98 6.95 5.16
CA ASP A 84 8.46 8.09 4.42
C ASP A 84 6.95 8.06 4.46
N GLY A 85 6.30 9.16 4.89
CA GLY A 85 4.84 9.24 4.99
C GLY A 85 4.09 9.05 3.66
N ARG A 86 4.80 9.01 2.52
CA ARG A 86 4.26 8.62 1.22
C ARG A 86 4.12 7.11 1.05
N ILE A 87 4.76 6.28 1.86
CA ILE A 87 4.58 4.83 1.87
C ILE A 87 3.34 4.54 2.71
N VAL A 88 2.21 4.29 2.04
CA VAL A 88 0.90 3.98 2.66
C VAL A 88 0.42 2.56 2.34
N SER A 89 1.24 1.80 1.61
CA SER A 89 0.90 0.42 1.21
C SER A 89 0.75 -0.53 2.40
N ASP A 90 1.40 -0.25 3.52
CA ASP A 90 1.28 -0.96 4.79
C ASP A 90 -0.06 -0.67 5.49
N GLU A 91 -0.55 0.57 5.45
CA GLU A 91 -1.89 0.93 5.95
C GLU A 91 -3.00 0.26 5.13
N ILE A 92 -2.84 0.23 3.79
CA ILE A 92 -3.75 -0.51 2.91
C ILE A 92 -3.71 -2.01 3.24
N ALA A 93 -2.52 -2.58 3.41
CA ALA A 93 -2.37 -3.99 3.75
C ALA A 93 -3.00 -4.30 5.13
N GLY A 94 -2.77 -3.45 6.13
CA GLY A 94 -3.37 -3.55 7.45
C GLY A 94 -4.89 -3.54 7.40
N TYR A 95 -5.47 -2.59 6.65
CA TYR A 95 -6.93 -2.52 6.45
C TYR A 95 -7.48 -3.80 5.80
N LEU A 96 -6.83 -4.30 4.75
CA LEU A 96 -7.24 -5.54 4.08
C LEU A 96 -7.15 -6.77 5.00
N VAL A 97 -6.13 -6.83 5.87
CA VAL A 97 -6.01 -7.88 6.89
C VAL A 97 -7.14 -7.80 7.90
N THR A 98 -7.43 -6.61 8.43
CA THR A 98 -8.52 -6.40 9.41
C THR A 98 -9.87 -6.77 8.83
N MET A 99 -10.10 -6.46 7.55
CA MET A 99 -11.36 -6.68 6.86
C MET A 99 -11.46 -8.06 6.19
N ALA A 100 -10.38 -8.84 6.17
CA ALA A 100 -10.42 -10.19 5.61
C ALA A 100 -11.45 -11.04 6.38
N LEU A 101 -12.34 -11.72 5.64
CA LEU A 101 -13.43 -12.53 6.19
C LEU A 101 -14.55 -11.74 6.90
N VAL A 102 -14.47 -10.41 6.93
CA VAL A 102 -15.57 -9.55 7.41
C VAL A 102 -16.60 -9.40 6.29
N PRO A 103 -17.91 -9.53 6.58
CA PRO A 103 -18.95 -9.25 5.59
C PRO A 103 -18.82 -7.84 5.03
N ALA A 104 -18.92 -7.66 3.71
CA ALA A 104 -18.88 -6.35 3.06
C ALA A 104 -20.18 -5.55 3.24
N GLU A 105 -20.50 -5.24 4.50
CA GLU A 105 -21.57 -4.33 4.84
C GLU A 105 -21.00 -2.94 5.18
N PRO A 106 -21.64 -1.84 4.76
CA PRO A 106 -21.13 -0.48 5.01
C PRO A 106 -20.85 -0.17 6.48
N LYS A 107 -21.58 -0.82 7.41
CA LYS A 107 -21.39 -0.65 8.86
C LYS A 107 -20.02 -1.11 9.36
N PHE A 108 -19.35 -2.01 8.64
CA PHE A 108 -18.05 -2.54 9.02
C PHE A 108 -16.86 -1.74 8.42
N LEU A 109 -17.11 -0.79 7.51
CA LEU A 109 -16.05 0.03 6.89
C LEU A 109 -15.25 0.86 7.90
N VAL A 110 -15.84 1.17 9.06
CA VAL A 110 -15.19 1.94 10.14
C VAL A 110 -14.49 1.06 11.18
N ALA A 111 -14.58 -0.27 11.06
CA ALA A 111 -13.92 -1.20 11.96
C ALA A 111 -12.49 -1.54 11.55
N GLY A 112 -12.08 -1.11 10.35
CA GLY A 112 -10.77 -1.33 9.75
C GLY A 112 -9.70 -0.34 10.16
#